data_AF-A0A1F2VE17-F1
#
_entry.id   AF-A0A1F2VE17-F1
#
_cell.length_a   1.000
_cell.length_b   1.000
_cell.length_c   1.000
_cell.angle_alpha   90.00
_cell.angle_beta   90.00
_cell.angle_gamma   90.00
#
_symmetry.space_group_name_H-M   'P 1'
#
loop_
_entity.id
_entity.type
_entity.pdbx_description
1 polymer ?
#
loop_
_entity_poly.entity_id
_entity_poly.type
_entity_poly.pdbx_seq_one_letter_code
_entity_poly.pdbx_strand_id
1 'polypeptide(L)'
;MKPFRASRFVELASKIRGHRLLRQRKFWAACGIGVLLVIAASVWAARSLRRAEVREQLNAQIAFRDPALEMMFPRQVSDTPANRELLAPGDRLGLWALRARSGNPAVLEVLVTNAGWRLFSVVGNQILATFRAGHREVTRVLDLKGDSRRLQVRFQYRWLELHPRIGVLGEAAPEVGREYEGEAFLEYENDRWKVVYWDTPLEQAIAHFRGLGAASGRSP
;
A
#
# COMPACT_ATOMS: atom_id res chain seq x y z
N MET A 1 -71.62 16.61 -13.00
CA MET A 1 -70.68 15.49 -12.73
C MET A 1 -70.66 14.57 -13.94
N LYS A 2 -69.54 14.51 -14.69
CA LYS A 2 -69.38 13.59 -15.83
C LYS A 2 -68.82 12.25 -15.33
N PRO A 3 -69.40 11.08 -15.68
CA PRO A 3 -68.89 9.80 -15.24
C PRO A 3 -67.55 9.48 -15.91
N PHE A 4 -66.61 9.03 -15.09
CA PHE A 4 -65.26 8.61 -15.49
C PHE A 4 -65.35 7.42 -16.46
N ARG A 5 -64.79 7.55 -17.68
CA ARG A 5 -64.74 6.50 -18.71
C ARG A 5 -63.83 5.34 -18.25
N ALA A 6 -64.39 4.36 -17.55
CA ALA A 6 -63.74 3.10 -17.22
C ALA A 6 -63.49 2.19 -18.44
N SER A 7 -64.13 2.46 -19.59
CA SER A 7 -64.10 1.58 -20.76
C SER A 7 -62.74 1.48 -21.46
N ARG A 8 -61.94 2.55 -21.47
CA ARG A 8 -60.62 2.52 -22.13
C ARG A 8 -59.57 1.69 -21.38
N PHE A 9 -59.69 1.58 -20.05
CA PHE A 9 -58.76 0.77 -19.26
C PHE A 9 -59.02 -0.74 -19.42
N VAL A 10 -60.29 -1.13 -19.56
CA VAL A 10 -60.68 -2.53 -19.78
C VAL A 10 -60.26 -3.03 -21.17
N GLU A 11 -60.36 -2.17 -22.19
CA GLU A 11 -60.01 -2.51 -23.57
C GLU A 11 -58.48 -2.60 -23.80
N LEU A 12 -57.69 -1.77 -23.10
CA LEU A 12 -56.22 -1.92 -23.06
C LEU A 12 -55.78 -3.17 -22.30
N ALA A 13 -56.44 -3.49 -21.18
CA ALA A 13 -56.12 -4.66 -20.38
C ALA A 13 -56.41 -5.98 -21.11
N SER A 14 -57.47 -6.05 -21.93
CA SER A 14 -57.78 -7.24 -22.72
C SER A 14 -56.81 -7.47 -23.88
N LYS A 15 -56.34 -6.39 -24.52
CA LYS A 15 -55.40 -6.45 -25.64
C LYS A 15 -54.00 -6.92 -25.21
N ILE A 16 -53.56 -6.55 -24.01
CA ILE A 16 -52.31 -7.04 -23.41
C ILE A 16 -52.43 -8.54 -23.03
N ARG A 17 -53.60 -8.99 -22.59
CA ARG A 17 -53.84 -10.36 -22.12
C ARG A 17 -53.81 -11.41 -23.26
N GLY A 18 -53.95 -10.99 -24.53
CA GLY A 18 -53.98 -11.85 -25.71
C GLY A 18 -52.65 -12.03 -26.47
N HIS A 19 -51.57 -11.31 -26.10
CA HIS A 19 -50.32 -11.38 -26.84
C HIS A 19 -49.60 -12.73 -26.59
N ARG A 20 -49.50 -13.56 -27.65
CA ARG A 20 -48.92 -14.91 -27.67
C ARG A 20 -47.53 -15.03 -26.99
N LEU A 21 -46.76 -13.95 -26.98
CA LEU A 21 -45.43 -13.85 -26.37
C LEU A 21 -45.46 -13.92 -24.83
N LEU A 22 -46.46 -13.32 -24.18
CA LEU A 22 -46.59 -13.30 -22.71
C LEU A 22 -46.99 -14.67 -22.11
N ARG A 23 -47.50 -15.59 -22.95
CA ARG A 23 -47.78 -16.99 -22.57
C ARG A 23 -46.57 -17.92 -22.75
N GLN A 24 -45.52 -17.50 -23.44
CA GLN A 24 -44.37 -18.36 -23.68
C GLN A 24 -43.43 -18.32 -22.46
N ARG A 25 -43.25 -19.48 -21.80
CA ARG A 25 -42.25 -19.66 -20.73
C ARG A 25 -40.86 -19.15 -21.10
N LYS A 26 -40.47 -19.28 -22.39
CA LYS A 26 -39.20 -18.80 -22.93
C LYS A 26 -39.04 -17.27 -22.85
N PHE A 27 -40.13 -16.51 -23.01
CA PHE A 27 -40.13 -15.06 -22.89
C PHE A 27 -39.83 -14.61 -21.45
N TRP A 28 -40.50 -15.22 -20.46
CA TRP A 28 -40.25 -14.94 -19.05
C TRP A 28 -38.86 -15.41 -18.59
N ALA A 29 -38.38 -16.54 -19.10
CA ALA A 29 -37.01 -17.00 -18.85
C ALA A 29 -35.96 -16.02 -19.41
N ALA A 30 -36.15 -15.54 -20.65
CA ALA A 30 -35.27 -14.53 -21.26
C ALA A 30 -35.30 -13.19 -20.49
N CYS A 31 -36.48 -12.74 -20.06
CA CYS A 31 -36.60 -11.55 -19.20
C CYS A 31 -35.90 -11.75 -17.85
N GLY A 32 -36.05 -12.92 -17.22
CA GLY A 32 -35.38 -13.24 -15.96
C GLY A 32 -33.85 -13.23 -16.09
N ILE A 33 -33.32 -13.84 -17.16
CA ILE A 33 -31.88 -13.80 -17.47
C ILE A 33 -31.42 -12.36 -17.72
N GLY A 34 -32.18 -11.58 -18.49
CA GLY A 34 -31.86 -10.18 -18.75
C GLY A 34 -31.78 -9.34 -17.47
N VAL A 35 -32.73 -9.51 -16.55
CA VAL A 35 -32.72 -8.83 -15.25
C VAL A 35 -31.51 -9.25 -14.41
N LEU A 36 -31.17 -10.54 -14.37
CA LEU A 36 -29.99 -11.03 -13.65
C LEU A 36 -28.69 -10.45 -14.21
N LEU A 37 -28.57 -10.35 -15.54
CA LEU A 37 -27.41 -9.74 -16.19
C LEU A 37 -27.28 -8.24 -15.87
N VAL A 38 -28.39 -7.50 -15.87
CA VAL A 38 -28.40 -6.08 -15.49
C VAL A 38 -28.00 -5.89 -14.03
N ILE A 39 -28.50 -6.73 -13.12
CA ILE A 39 -28.12 -6.69 -11.71
C ILE A 39 -26.63 -7.01 -11.55
N ALA A 40 -26.14 -8.07 -12.20
CA ALA A 40 -24.74 -8.46 -12.17
C ALA A 40 -23.82 -7.35 -12.70
N ALA A 41 -24.18 -6.74 -13.83
CA ALA A 41 -23.45 -5.61 -14.41
C ALA A 41 -23.44 -4.39 -13.49
N SER A 42 -24.57 -4.09 -12.84
CA SER A 42 -24.68 -2.95 -11.91
C SER A 42 -23.82 -3.14 -10.67
N VAL A 43 -23.84 -4.35 -10.08
CA VAL A 43 -23.00 -4.70 -8.93
C VAL A 43 -21.52 -4.69 -9.31
N TRP A 44 -21.18 -5.19 -10.49
CA TRP A 44 -19.80 -5.16 -11.00
C TRP A 44 -19.31 -3.73 -11.23
N ALA A 45 -20.12 -2.89 -11.87
CA ALA A 45 -19.80 -1.48 -12.11
C ALA A 45 -19.60 -0.72 -10.80
N ALA A 46 -20.50 -0.88 -9.82
CA ALA A 46 -20.37 -0.25 -8.51
C ALA A 46 -19.09 -0.69 -7.77
N ARG A 47 -18.74 -1.98 -7.84
CA ARG A 47 -17.48 -2.50 -7.25
C ARG A 47 -16.25 -1.95 -7.97
N SER A 48 -16.29 -1.84 -9.29
CA SER A 48 -15.18 -1.31 -10.08
C SER A 48 -14.93 0.17 -9.77
N LEU A 49 -15.99 0.97 -9.72
CA LEU A 49 -15.91 2.39 -9.36
C LEU A 49 -15.34 2.58 -7.95
N ARG A 50 -15.84 1.83 -6.96
CA ARG A 50 -15.31 1.89 -5.59
C ARG A 50 -13.82 1.57 -5.51
N ARG A 51 -13.34 0.60 -6.30
CA ARG A 51 -11.91 0.26 -6.38
C ARG A 51 -11.09 1.38 -7.03
N ALA A 52 -11.63 2.03 -8.07
CA ALA A 52 -10.98 3.15 -8.73
C ALA A 52 -10.86 4.36 -7.78
N GLU A 53 -11.94 4.70 -7.06
CA GLU A 53 -11.95 5.75 -6.05
C GLU A 53 -10.93 5.49 -4.94
N VAL A 54 -10.91 4.28 -4.37
CA VAL A 54 -9.94 3.93 -3.32
C VAL A 54 -8.50 4.00 -3.84
N ARG A 55 -8.24 3.55 -5.07
CA ARG A 55 -6.91 3.67 -5.70
C ARG A 55 -6.47 5.13 -5.79
N GLU A 56 -7.36 6.03 -6.23
CA GLU A 56 -7.08 7.46 -6.31
C GLU A 56 -6.82 8.06 -4.93
N GLN A 57 -7.60 7.67 -3.92
CA GLN A 57 -7.39 8.11 -2.54
C GLN A 57 -6.04 7.65 -1.99
N LEU A 58 -5.62 6.41 -2.25
CA LEU A 58 -4.30 5.92 -1.85
C LEU A 58 -3.17 6.71 -2.54
N ASN A 59 -3.31 6.98 -3.85
CA ASN A 59 -2.32 7.75 -4.61
C ASN A 59 -2.29 9.25 -4.26
N ALA A 60 -3.37 9.79 -3.69
CA ALA A 60 -3.41 11.17 -3.21
C ALA A 60 -2.62 11.36 -1.90
N GLN A 61 -2.34 10.28 -1.15
CA GLN A 61 -1.58 10.37 0.10
C GLN A 61 -0.09 10.55 -0.17
N ILE A 62 0.45 11.72 0.20
CA ILE A 62 1.88 12.02 0.04
C ILE A 62 2.75 11.01 0.77
N ALA A 63 2.38 10.62 2.00
CA ALA A 63 3.19 9.67 2.77
C ALA A 63 3.19 8.25 2.17
N PHE A 64 2.21 7.90 1.32
CA PHE A 64 2.29 6.70 0.50
C PHE A 64 3.14 6.94 -0.74
N ARG A 65 2.83 7.98 -1.51
CA ARG A 65 3.43 8.23 -2.82
C ARG A 65 4.91 8.57 -2.74
N ASP A 66 5.30 9.38 -1.76
CA ASP A 66 6.64 9.93 -1.55
C ASP A 66 7.10 9.60 -0.11
N PRO A 67 7.23 8.31 0.27
CA PRO A 67 7.44 7.94 1.67
C PRO A 67 8.80 8.43 2.17
N ALA A 68 8.82 8.92 3.40
CA ALA A 68 10.07 9.23 4.09
C ALA A 68 10.74 7.91 4.53
N LEU A 69 12.00 7.76 4.18
CA LEU A 69 12.89 6.76 4.72
C LEU A 69 13.57 7.34 5.97
N GLU A 70 13.15 6.85 7.14
CA GLU A 70 13.73 7.20 8.43
C GLU A 70 14.56 6.03 8.95
N MET A 71 15.89 6.18 8.84
CA MET A 71 16.84 5.22 9.36
C MET A 71 17.49 5.77 10.63
N MET A 72 17.49 4.94 11.67
CA MET A 72 18.20 5.19 12.91
C MET A 72 18.80 3.87 13.37
N PHE A 73 20.12 3.85 13.55
CA PHE A 73 20.84 2.68 14.04
C PHE A 73 22.10 3.10 14.80
N PRO A 74 22.58 2.27 15.75
CA PRO A 74 23.72 2.64 16.56
C PRO A 74 25.03 2.59 15.76
N ARG A 75 25.95 3.49 16.11
CA ARG A 75 27.30 3.55 15.54
C ARG A 75 28.15 2.33 15.92
N GLN A 76 27.89 1.76 17.10
CA GLN A 76 28.55 0.56 17.60
C GLN A 76 27.52 -0.57 17.73
N VAL A 77 27.69 -1.61 16.91
CA VAL A 77 26.85 -2.81 16.91
C VAL A 77 27.70 -4.02 17.28
N SER A 78 27.05 -5.08 17.78
CA SER A 78 27.75 -6.36 18.02
C SER A 78 28.34 -6.87 16.72
N ASP A 79 29.56 -7.39 16.77
CA ASP A 79 30.22 -7.96 15.60
C ASP A 79 29.69 -9.36 15.27
N THR A 80 28.55 -9.42 14.58
CA THR A 80 27.91 -10.65 14.13
C THR A 80 27.83 -10.71 12.60
N PRO A 81 27.79 -11.92 11.99
CA PRO A 81 27.61 -12.06 10.55
C PRO A 81 26.37 -11.33 10.02
N ALA A 82 25.23 -11.42 10.74
CA ALA A 82 23.99 -10.75 10.35
C ALA A 82 24.13 -9.22 10.32
N ASN A 83 24.79 -8.62 11.32
CA ASN A 83 25.01 -7.17 11.35
C ASN A 83 25.97 -6.73 10.24
N ARG A 84 27.00 -7.53 9.94
CA ARG A 84 27.91 -7.25 8.83
C ARG A 84 27.19 -7.30 7.49
N GLU A 85 26.35 -8.30 7.28
CA GLU A 85 25.56 -8.45 6.05
C GLU A 85 24.59 -7.28 5.86
N LEU A 86 23.88 -6.88 6.93
CA LEU A 86 22.94 -5.77 6.87
C LEU A 86 23.64 -4.42 6.59
N LEU A 87 24.86 -4.22 7.09
CA LEU A 87 25.61 -2.98 6.91
C LEU A 87 26.51 -2.98 5.66
N ALA A 88 26.78 -4.14 5.05
CA ALA A 88 27.63 -4.26 3.86
C ALA A 88 27.17 -3.41 2.66
N PRO A 89 25.87 -3.21 2.38
CA PRO A 89 25.44 -2.36 1.27
C PRO A 89 25.92 -0.91 1.40
N GLY A 90 25.84 -0.29 2.59
CA GLY A 90 26.33 1.07 2.76
C GLY A 90 27.85 1.19 2.75
N ASP A 91 28.57 0.12 3.11
CA ASP A 91 30.03 0.02 2.95
C ASP A 91 30.41 -0.05 1.46
N ARG A 92 29.74 -0.90 0.68
CA ARG A 92 29.91 -0.98 -0.79
C ARG A 92 29.56 0.32 -1.51
N LEU A 93 28.57 1.07 -1.01
CA LEU A 93 28.21 2.39 -1.53
C LEU A 93 29.14 3.51 -1.05
N GLY A 94 30.14 3.19 -0.21
CA GLY A 94 31.11 4.14 0.31
C GLY A 94 30.50 5.17 1.26
N LEU A 95 29.35 4.88 1.87
CA LEU A 95 28.65 5.77 2.80
C LEU A 95 29.17 5.65 4.22
N TRP A 96 29.64 4.47 4.59
CA TRP A 96 30.39 4.23 5.81
C TRP A 96 31.51 3.23 5.56
N ALA A 97 32.40 3.10 6.53
CA ALA A 97 33.39 2.04 6.61
C ALA A 97 33.11 1.19 7.86
N LEU A 98 33.22 -0.13 7.74
CA LEU A 98 33.05 -1.05 8.86
C LEU A 98 34.40 -1.39 9.50
N ARG A 99 34.60 -0.99 10.76
CA ARG A 99 35.82 -1.28 11.51
C ARG A 99 35.54 -2.23 12.66
N ALA A 100 36.12 -3.43 12.60
CA ALA A 100 36.12 -4.34 13.73
C ALA A 100 37.02 -3.79 14.85
N ARG A 101 36.50 -3.76 16.08
CA ARG A 101 37.29 -3.51 17.29
C ARG A 101 37.36 -4.80 18.09
N SER A 102 38.58 -5.21 18.40
CA SER A 102 38.82 -6.30 19.34
C SER A 102 38.36 -5.88 20.74
N GLY A 103 37.55 -6.74 21.37
CA GLY A 103 36.96 -6.52 22.68
C GLY A 103 36.10 -7.71 23.09
N ASN A 104 35.66 -7.76 24.34
CA ASN A 104 34.65 -8.70 24.81
C ASN A 104 33.47 -7.93 25.42
N PRO A 105 32.34 -7.78 24.70
CA PRO A 105 32.04 -8.37 23.40
C PRO A 105 32.80 -7.71 22.23
N ALA A 106 32.97 -8.45 21.12
CA ALA A 106 33.51 -7.91 19.87
C ALA A 106 32.51 -6.92 19.26
N VAL A 107 33.00 -5.76 18.82
CA VAL A 107 32.17 -4.64 18.36
C VAL A 107 32.55 -4.28 16.93
N LEU A 108 31.55 -4.02 16.11
CA LEU A 108 31.69 -3.43 14.80
C LEU A 108 31.34 -1.93 14.90
N GLU A 109 32.32 -1.08 14.59
CA GLU A 109 32.13 0.36 14.54
C GLU A 109 31.83 0.79 13.11
N VAL A 110 30.72 1.52 12.94
CA VAL A 110 30.32 2.14 11.68
C VAL A 110 30.91 3.56 11.61
N LEU A 111 31.80 3.80 10.66
CA LEU A 111 32.45 5.10 10.47
C LEU A 111 31.87 5.78 9.23
N VAL A 112 31.04 6.80 9.42
CA VAL A 112 30.43 7.55 8.30
C VAL A 112 31.52 8.28 7.50
N THR A 113 31.54 8.06 6.19
CA THR A 113 32.52 8.70 5.28
C THR A 113 32.11 10.13 4.93
N ASN A 114 32.98 10.87 4.25
CA ASN A 114 32.63 12.21 3.72
C ASN A 114 31.41 12.19 2.78
N ALA A 115 31.20 11.09 2.04
CA ALA A 115 30.01 10.91 1.21
C ALA A 115 28.78 10.64 2.08
N GLY A 116 28.92 9.81 3.12
CA GLY A 116 27.86 9.49 4.08
C GLY A 116 27.37 10.69 4.89
N TRP A 117 28.25 11.63 5.27
CA TRP A 117 27.89 12.82 6.06
C TRP A 117 26.89 13.75 5.36
N ARG A 118 26.74 13.66 4.03
CA ARG A 118 25.70 14.40 3.30
C ARG A 118 24.30 13.84 3.53
N LEU A 119 24.20 12.65 4.12
CA LEU A 119 22.98 11.84 4.21
C LEU A 119 22.64 11.52 5.66
N PHE A 120 23.68 11.22 6.41
CA PHE A 120 23.62 10.72 7.77
C PHE A 120 24.18 11.76 8.72
N SER A 121 23.46 11.97 9.81
CA SER A 121 23.93 12.71 10.97
C SER A 121 24.34 11.73 12.05
N VAL A 122 25.48 11.98 12.69
CA VAL A 122 25.92 11.21 13.85
C VAL A 122 25.64 12.03 15.10
N VAL A 123 24.79 11.50 15.98
CA VAL A 123 24.45 12.13 17.28
C VAL A 123 24.77 11.13 18.38
N GLY A 124 25.86 11.37 19.12
CA GLY A 124 26.35 10.42 20.12
C GLY A 124 26.69 9.05 19.51
N ASN A 125 26.04 7.99 20.00
CA ASN A 125 26.17 6.62 19.47
C ASN A 125 25.10 6.28 18.42
N GLN A 126 24.40 7.25 17.84
CA GLN A 126 23.35 7.03 16.84
C GLN A 126 23.73 7.62 15.48
N ILE A 127 23.44 6.89 14.42
CA ILE A 127 23.48 7.34 13.03
C ILE A 127 22.03 7.50 12.57
N LEU A 128 21.69 8.69 12.10
CA LEU A 128 20.32 9.07 11.73
C LEU A 128 20.30 9.57 10.28
N ALA A 129 19.29 9.20 9.52
CA ALA A 129 18.99 9.80 8.23
C ALA A 129 17.50 9.86 7.98
N THR A 130 17.07 10.98 7.41
CA THR A 130 15.71 11.17 6.91
C THR A 130 15.79 11.70 5.48
N PHE A 131 15.33 10.92 4.53
CA PHE A 131 15.23 11.33 3.12
C PHE A 131 14.03 10.67 2.46
N ARG A 132 13.61 11.15 1.29
CA ARG A 132 12.53 10.49 0.54
C ARG A 132 13.05 9.18 -0.06
N ALA A 133 12.33 8.08 0.12
CA ALA A 133 12.73 6.77 -0.39
C ALA A 133 12.64 6.72 -1.94
N GLY A 134 11.69 7.44 -2.51
CA GLY A 134 11.41 7.46 -3.94
C GLY A 134 9.97 7.90 -4.19
N HIS A 135 9.45 7.53 -5.36
CA HIS A 135 8.09 7.76 -5.78
C HIS A 135 7.42 6.43 -6.14
N ARG A 136 6.25 6.15 -5.56
CA ARG A 136 5.46 4.94 -5.84
C ARG A 136 4.01 5.25 -6.15
N GLU A 137 3.38 4.40 -6.95
CA GLU A 137 1.97 4.51 -7.31
C GLU A 137 1.25 3.17 -7.14
N VAL A 138 0.01 3.23 -6.65
CA VAL A 138 -0.94 2.11 -6.66
C VAL A 138 -1.42 1.89 -8.09
N THR A 139 -1.14 0.71 -8.62
CA THR A 139 -1.57 0.27 -9.95
C THR A 139 -2.98 -0.32 -9.91
N ARG A 140 -3.30 -1.10 -8.86
CA ARG A 140 -4.57 -1.83 -8.77
C ARG A 140 -5.00 -2.07 -7.33
N VAL A 141 -6.31 -2.01 -7.07
CA VAL A 141 -6.90 -2.53 -5.82
C VAL A 141 -7.37 -3.97 -6.06
N LEU A 142 -6.82 -4.90 -5.28
CA LEU A 142 -7.11 -6.33 -5.38
C LEU A 142 -8.36 -6.69 -4.58
N ASP A 143 -8.44 -6.21 -3.34
CA ASP A 143 -9.52 -6.54 -2.43
C ASP A 143 -9.89 -5.38 -1.51
N LEU A 144 -11.17 -5.36 -1.12
CA LEU A 144 -11.76 -4.37 -0.22
C LEU A 144 -12.60 -5.13 0.81
N LYS A 145 -12.16 -5.09 2.08
CA LYS A 145 -12.89 -5.65 3.22
C LYS A 145 -13.25 -4.54 4.18
N GLY A 146 -14.36 -4.69 4.89
CA GLY A 146 -14.84 -3.71 5.86
C GLY A 146 -16.17 -3.06 5.45
N ASP A 147 -16.49 -1.95 6.10
CA ASP A 147 -17.80 -1.30 6.03
C ASP A 147 -17.70 0.10 5.41
N SER A 148 -18.67 0.97 5.72
CA SER A 148 -18.71 2.35 5.23
C SER A 148 -17.79 3.31 6.00
N ARG A 149 -17.25 2.92 7.15
CA ARG A 149 -16.39 3.74 8.00
C ARG A 149 -14.96 3.25 8.09
N ARG A 150 -14.74 1.95 7.93
CA ARG A 150 -13.42 1.32 7.99
C ARG A 150 -13.21 0.37 6.84
N LEU A 151 -12.09 0.51 6.15
CA LEU A 151 -11.71 -0.34 5.03
C LEU A 151 -10.31 -0.91 5.22
N GLN A 152 -10.18 -2.22 5.08
CA GLN A 152 -8.93 -2.89 4.80
C GLN A 152 -8.83 -3.08 3.28
N VAL A 153 -7.74 -2.61 2.72
CA VAL A 153 -7.50 -2.57 1.28
C VAL A 153 -6.23 -3.32 0.98
N ARG A 154 -6.33 -4.35 0.13
CA ARG A 154 -5.16 -5.01 -0.44
C ARG A 154 -4.96 -4.51 -1.85
N PHE A 155 -3.76 -4.05 -2.17
CA PHE A 155 -3.48 -3.37 -3.43
C PHE A 155 -2.12 -3.76 -4.00
N GLN A 156 -1.96 -3.55 -5.30
CA GLN A 156 -0.70 -3.63 -6.01
C GLN A 156 -0.18 -2.22 -6.27
N TYR A 157 1.13 -2.06 -6.14
CA TYR A 157 1.82 -0.81 -6.39
C TYR A 157 3.18 -1.07 -7.03
N ARG A 158 3.77 -0.03 -7.61
CA ARG A 158 5.13 -0.08 -8.15
C ARG A 158 5.90 1.18 -7.80
N TRP A 159 7.21 1.07 -7.76
CA TRP A 159 8.10 2.22 -7.68
C TRP A 159 8.32 2.78 -9.09
N LEU A 160 8.10 4.08 -9.25
CA LEU A 160 8.37 4.82 -10.48
C LEU A 160 9.79 5.42 -10.46
N GLU A 161 10.23 5.84 -9.28
CA GLU A 161 11.56 6.38 -9.04
C GLU A 161 12.03 5.91 -7.66
N LEU A 162 13.32 5.66 -7.55
CA LEU A 162 13.97 5.41 -6.26
C LEU A 162 15.04 6.45 -6.03
N HIS A 163 15.09 6.96 -4.80
CA HIS A 163 16.21 7.79 -4.41
C HIS A 163 17.48 6.92 -4.45
N PRO A 164 18.61 7.36 -5.06
CA PRO A 164 19.83 6.55 -5.18
C PRO A 164 20.39 5.98 -3.85
N ARG A 165 19.93 6.54 -2.73
CA ARG A 165 20.40 6.22 -1.38
C ARG A 165 19.63 5.07 -0.75
N ILE A 166 18.52 4.64 -1.36
CA ILE A 166 17.78 3.45 -0.90
C ILE A 166 18.60 2.16 -1.05
N GLY A 167 19.67 2.19 -1.87
CA GLY A 167 20.61 1.07 -2.02
C GLY A 167 21.32 0.67 -0.73
N VAL A 168 21.28 1.50 0.32
CA VAL A 168 21.71 1.11 1.67
C VAL A 168 20.94 -0.08 2.23
N LEU A 169 19.72 -0.32 1.74
CA LEU A 169 18.92 -1.49 2.10
C LEU A 169 19.40 -2.78 1.38
N GLY A 170 20.36 -2.68 0.46
CA GLY A 170 20.92 -3.84 -0.24
C GLY A 170 19.86 -4.60 -1.03
N GLU A 171 19.80 -5.91 -0.83
CA GLU A 171 18.82 -6.79 -1.47
C GLU A 171 17.38 -6.55 -1.01
N ALA A 172 17.19 -5.90 0.15
CA ALA A 172 15.88 -5.48 0.64
C ALA A 172 15.42 -4.16 0.01
N ALA A 173 16.26 -3.50 -0.80
CA ALA A 173 15.84 -2.32 -1.54
C ALA A 173 14.80 -2.72 -2.59
N PRO A 174 13.71 -1.94 -2.74
CA PRO A 174 12.77 -2.16 -3.83
C PRO A 174 13.42 -1.90 -5.20
N GLU A 175 12.75 -2.35 -6.25
CA GLU A 175 13.14 -2.20 -7.64
C GLU A 175 12.13 -1.31 -8.38
N VAL A 176 12.63 -0.43 -9.25
CA VAL A 176 11.77 0.39 -10.12
C VAL A 176 11.04 -0.50 -11.11
N GLY A 177 9.74 -0.26 -11.30
CA GLY A 177 8.89 -0.96 -12.25
C GLY A 177 8.39 -2.33 -11.80
N ARG A 178 8.98 -2.95 -10.77
CA ARG A 178 8.49 -4.19 -10.17
C ARG A 178 7.17 -3.94 -9.43
N GLU A 179 6.21 -4.86 -9.58
CA GLU A 179 4.97 -4.82 -8.84
C GLU A 179 5.12 -5.48 -7.47
N TYR A 180 4.57 -4.81 -6.46
CA TYR A 180 4.54 -5.24 -5.07
C TYR A 180 3.10 -5.23 -4.58
N GLU A 181 2.82 -6.07 -3.58
CA GLU A 181 1.56 -6.02 -2.85
C GLU A 181 1.75 -5.25 -1.54
N GLY A 182 0.70 -4.53 -1.16
CA GLY A 182 0.63 -3.83 0.11
C GLY A 182 -0.77 -3.92 0.70
N GLU A 183 -0.86 -3.68 1.99
CA GLU A 183 -2.11 -3.56 2.72
C GLU A 183 -2.24 -2.16 3.33
N ALA A 184 -3.44 -1.61 3.32
CA ALA A 184 -3.75 -0.33 3.96
C ALA A 184 -5.06 -0.41 4.73
N PHE A 185 -5.11 0.32 5.84
CA PHE A 185 -6.32 0.52 6.64
C PHE A 185 -6.73 1.98 6.51
N LEU A 186 -7.96 2.18 6.05
CA LEU A 186 -8.56 3.48 5.86
C LEU A 186 -9.72 3.68 6.82
N GLU A 187 -9.80 4.87 7.40
CA GLU A 187 -10.94 5.33 8.19
C GLU A 187 -11.59 6.52 7.50
N TYR A 188 -12.92 6.56 7.50
CA TYR A 188 -13.67 7.67 6.92
C TYR A 188 -13.85 8.76 7.99
N GLU A 189 -13.13 9.88 7.83
CA GLU A 189 -13.13 11.01 8.74
C GLU A 189 -13.25 12.33 7.96
N ASN A 190 -14.11 13.25 8.39
CA ASN A 190 -14.29 14.56 7.75
C ASN A 190 -14.60 14.47 6.25
N ASP A 191 -15.57 13.61 5.89
CA ASP A 191 -16.03 13.35 4.51
C ASP A 191 -14.94 12.85 3.54
N ARG A 192 -13.83 12.32 4.07
CA ARG A 192 -12.74 11.74 3.27
C ARG A 192 -12.21 10.44 3.88
N TRP A 193 -11.72 9.55 3.02
CA TRP A 193 -10.94 8.41 3.46
C TRP A 193 -9.55 8.86 3.87
N LYS A 194 -9.17 8.56 5.10
CA LYS A 194 -7.85 8.80 5.65
C LYS A 194 -7.16 7.47 5.83
N VAL A 195 -5.95 7.34 5.32
CA VAL A 195 -5.13 6.15 5.60
C VAL A 195 -4.57 6.28 7.01
N VAL A 196 -4.84 5.29 7.84
CA VAL A 196 -4.38 5.22 9.24
C VAL A 196 -3.11 4.39 9.34
N TYR A 197 -2.97 3.37 8.50
CA TYR A 197 -1.83 2.48 8.48
C TYR A 197 -1.65 1.86 7.10
N TRP A 198 -0.41 1.58 6.72
CA TRP A 198 -0.07 0.70 5.61
C TRP A 198 1.10 -0.21 5.99
N ASP A 199 1.13 -1.38 5.37
CA ASP A 199 2.23 -2.34 5.46
C ASP A 199 2.71 -2.65 4.04
N THR A 200 3.99 -2.43 3.78
CA THR A 200 4.64 -2.80 2.54
C THR A 200 6.05 -3.36 2.81
N PRO A 201 6.66 -4.08 1.85
CA PRO A 201 8.01 -4.62 2.02
C PRO A 201 9.08 -3.58 2.43
N LEU A 202 8.91 -2.30 2.07
CA LEU A 202 9.84 -1.24 2.48
C LEU A 202 9.82 -1.04 4.00
N GLU A 203 8.65 -0.98 4.62
CA GLU A 203 8.49 -0.78 6.06
C GLU A 203 9.10 -1.96 6.84
N GLN A 204 9.01 -3.17 6.29
CA GLN A 204 9.68 -4.36 6.84
C GLN A 204 11.21 -4.25 6.76
N ALA A 205 11.75 -3.80 5.62
CA ALA A 205 13.19 -3.57 5.46
C ALA A 205 13.72 -2.50 6.44
N ILE A 206 12.98 -1.41 6.63
CA ILE A 206 13.32 -0.36 7.62
C ILE A 206 13.29 -0.93 9.04
N ALA A 207 12.31 -1.77 9.38
CA ALA A 207 12.20 -2.39 10.68
C ALA A 207 13.41 -3.27 11.01
N HIS A 208 13.98 -3.96 10.02
CA HIS A 208 15.21 -4.73 10.19
C HIS A 208 16.40 -3.86 10.59
N PHE A 209 16.57 -2.68 9.96
CA PHE A 209 17.61 -1.71 10.35
C PHE A 209 17.42 -1.17 11.76
N ARG A 210 16.17 -0.90 12.18
CA ARG A 210 15.86 -0.49 13.55
C ARG A 210 16.15 -1.60 14.58
N GLY A 211 16.12 -2.86 14.13
CA GLY A 211 16.46 -4.04 14.93
C GLY A 211 17.97 -4.18 15.22
N LEU A 212 18.84 -3.35 14.62
CA LEU A 212 20.26 -3.30 14.99
C LEU A 212 20.40 -2.87 16.45
N GLY A 213 20.51 -3.86 17.34
CA GLY A 213 20.77 -3.62 18.76
C GLY A 213 22.14 -2.96 18.96
N ALA A 214 22.20 -1.98 19.87
CA ALA A 214 23.48 -1.47 20.32
C ALA A 214 24.28 -2.61 20.94
N ALA A 215 25.57 -2.72 20.64
CA ALA A 215 26.46 -3.60 21.41
C ALA A 215 26.31 -3.19 22.88
N SER A 216 25.94 -4.13 23.75
CA SER A 216 25.55 -3.87 25.13
C SER A 216 26.61 -3.03 25.85
N GLY A 217 26.39 -1.72 25.90
CA GLY A 217 27.07 -0.83 26.83
C GLY A 217 26.30 -0.89 28.13
N ARG A 218 26.95 -1.33 29.21
CA ARG A 218 26.45 -1.13 30.58
C ARG A 218 25.84 0.28 30.68
N SER A 219 24.57 0.36 31.09
CA SER A 219 24.01 1.59 31.64
C SER A 219 24.96 2.13 32.72
N PRO A 220 25.12 3.45 32.85
CA PRO A 220 25.89 4.05 33.94
C PRO A 220 25.39 3.58 35.32
#